data_AF-A0A957AP14-F1
#
_entry.id   AF-A0A957AP14-F1
#
_cell.length_a   1.000
_cell.length_b   1.000
_cell.length_c   1.000
_cell.angle_alpha   90.00
_cell.angle_beta   90.00
_cell.angle_gamma   90.00
#
_symmetry.space_group_name_H-M   'P 1'
#
loop_
_entity.id
_entity.type
_entity.pdbx_description
1 polymer ?
#
loop_
_entity_poly.entity_id
_entity_poly.type
_entity_poly.pdbx_seq_one_letter_code
_entity_poly.pdbx_strand_id
1 'polypeptide(L)'
;TRVRLLDRLASRIDGRGLFHIDVHESRSQWQNRAAAVERFRSLLADALVEQPERRPTRPSRRARQARLEDKRRRSTIKQERRRRWEH
;
A
#
# COMPACT_ATOMS: atom_id res chain seq x y z
N THR A 1 13.68 13.48 10.27
CA THR A 1 14.14 12.07 10.30
C THR A 1 13.54 11.27 11.44
N ARG A 2 13.69 11.69 12.72
CA ARG A 2 13.16 10.96 13.89
C ARG A 2 11.65 10.67 13.83
N VAL A 3 10.82 11.66 13.47
CA VAL A 3 9.37 11.50 13.35
C VAL A 3 8.98 10.41 12.34
N ARG A 4 9.66 10.36 11.18
CA ARG A 4 9.42 9.34 10.14
C ARG A 4 9.73 7.94 10.63
N LEU A 5 10.78 7.78 11.44
CA LEU A 5 11.13 6.50 12.06
C LEU A 5 10.07 6.05 13.07
N LEU A 6 9.61 6.98 13.92
CA LEU A 6 8.56 6.68 14.90
C LEU A 6 7.26 6.25 14.22
N ASP A 7 6.90 6.90 13.11
CA ASP A 7 5.69 6.57 12.34
C ASP A 7 5.81 5.21 11.63
N ARG A 8 6.92 4.99 10.90
CA ARG A 8 7.12 3.73 10.13
C ARG A 8 7.38 2.50 10.98
N LEU A 9 7.98 2.68 12.15
CA LEU A 9 8.28 1.60 13.10
C LEU A 9 7.31 1.60 14.29
N ALA A 10 6.18 2.31 14.22
CA ALA A 10 5.23 2.45 15.32
C ALA A 10 4.77 1.10 15.89
N SER A 11 4.63 0.07 15.05
CA SER A 11 4.25 -1.28 15.47
C SER A 11 5.31 -2.01 16.31
N ARG A 12 6.55 -1.50 16.33
CA ARG A 12 7.70 -2.07 17.04
C ARG A 12 8.23 -1.17 18.14
N ILE A 13 7.62 0.00 18.34
CA ILE A 13 8.01 0.98 19.34
C ILE A 13 6.92 1.03 20.41
N ASP A 14 7.30 0.88 21.67
CA ASP A 14 6.37 0.96 22.78
C ASP A 14 5.95 2.41 23.10
N GLY A 15 4.98 2.58 24.00
CA GLY A 15 4.51 3.90 24.43
C GLY A 15 5.57 4.78 25.12
N ARG A 16 6.74 4.23 25.45
CA ARG A 16 7.89 4.95 26.01
C ARG A 16 8.92 5.32 24.95
N GLY A 17 8.71 4.93 23.69
CA GLY A 17 9.61 5.22 22.58
C GLY A 17 10.77 4.22 22.46
N LEU A 18 10.68 3.06 23.11
CA LEU A 18 11.69 2.00 23.02
C LEU A 18 11.33 1.04 21.90
N PHE A 19 12.30 0.74 21.06
CA PHE A 19 12.17 -0.17 19.94
C PHE A 19 12.57 -1.59 20.34
N HIS A 20 11.71 -2.57 20.04
CA HIS A 20 11.89 -3.97 20.42
C HIS A 20 12.05 -4.87 19.19
N ILE A 21 13.05 -5.76 19.21
CA ILE A 21 13.22 -6.85 18.23
C ILE A 21 13.56 -8.12 19.00
N ASP A 22 12.78 -9.16 18.73
CA ASP A 22 13.03 -10.51 19.23
C ASP A 22 13.45 -11.43 18.07
N VAL A 23 14.50 -12.23 18.31
CA VAL A 23 15.02 -13.21 17.35
C VAL A 23 15.26 -14.55 18.05
N HIS A 24 14.59 -15.58 17.55
CA HIS A 24 14.63 -16.94 18.08
C HIS A 24 14.76 -17.98 16.95
N GLU A 25 15.74 -17.79 16.06
CA GLU A 25 15.92 -18.65 14.89
C GLU A 25 16.88 -19.81 15.13
N SER A 26 17.82 -19.66 16.06
CA SER A 26 18.80 -20.71 16.36
C SER A 26 18.89 -21.00 17.85
N ARG A 27 19.54 -22.13 18.17
CA ARG A 27 19.85 -22.53 19.55
C ARG A 27 21.00 -21.71 20.17
N SER A 28 21.70 -20.88 19.38
CA SER A 28 22.85 -20.08 19.82
C SER A 28 22.45 -18.62 20.03
N GLN A 29 22.66 -18.11 21.25
CA GLN A 29 22.44 -16.70 21.58
C GLN A 29 23.29 -15.77 20.70
N TRP A 30 24.52 -16.16 20.38
CA TRP A 30 25.41 -15.35 19.55
C TRP A 30 24.86 -15.18 18.14
N GLN A 31 24.38 -16.27 17.54
CA GLN A 31 23.76 -16.23 16.20
C GLN A 31 22.46 -15.41 16.22
N ASN A 32 21.62 -15.60 17.24
CA ASN A 32 20.39 -14.80 17.40
C ASN A 32 20.71 -13.30 17.57
N ARG A 33 21.77 -12.95 18.31
CA ARG A 33 22.23 -11.57 18.45
C ARG A 33 22.71 -10.99 17.11
N ALA A 34 23.49 -11.74 16.35
CA ALA A 34 23.96 -11.31 15.03
C ALA A 34 22.79 -11.07 14.08
N ALA A 35 21.82 -11.98 14.05
CA ALA A 35 20.60 -11.85 13.27
C ALA A 35 19.73 -10.66 13.71
N ALA A 36 19.60 -10.40 15.01
CA ALA A 36 18.88 -9.24 15.53
C ALA A 36 19.49 -7.92 15.07
N VAL A 37 20.82 -7.81 15.10
CA VAL A 37 21.55 -6.63 14.60
C VAL A 37 21.33 -6.44 13.10
N GLU A 38 21.35 -7.51 12.32
CA GLU A 38 21.16 -7.42 10.88
C GLU A 38 19.73 -7.00 10.51
N ARG A 39 18.72 -7.59 11.16
CA ARG A 39 17.33 -7.15 10.99
C ARG A 39 17.12 -5.70 11.41
N PHE A 40 17.74 -5.26 12.50
CA PHE A 40 17.69 -3.88 12.92
C PHE A 40 18.22 -2.94 11.83
N ARG A 41 19.36 -3.26 11.23
CA ARG A 41 19.95 -2.48 10.14
C ARG A 41 19.03 -2.41 8.92
N SER A 42 18.48 -3.54 8.50
CA SER A 42 17.55 -3.60 7.36
C SER A 42 16.30 -2.77 7.62
N LEU A 43 15.66 -2.93 8.79
CA LEU A 43 14.47 -2.15 9.16
C LEU A 43 14.75 -0.65 9.23
N LEU A 44 15.91 -0.28 9.79
CA LEU A 44 16.32 1.12 9.87
C LEU A 44 16.58 1.70 8.48
N ALA A 45 17.27 0.96 7.60
CA ALA A 45 17.53 1.37 6.23
C ALA A 45 16.20 1.62 5.48
N ASP A 46 15.29 0.65 5.50
CA ASP A 46 13.97 0.76 4.84
C ASP A 46 13.15 1.93 5.39
N ALA A 47 13.18 2.13 6.71
CA ALA A 47 12.45 3.21 7.35
C ALA A 47 13.04 4.59 7.01
N LEU A 48 14.34 4.68 6.71
CA LEU A 48 15.01 5.90 6.27
C LEU A 48 14.83 6.21 4.78
N VAL A 49 14.48 5.22 3.94
CA VAL A 49 14.27 5.43 2.50
C VAL A 49 13.15 6.43 2.26
N GLU A 50 13.48 7.55 1.61
CA GLU A 50 12.49 8.53 1.20
C GLU A 50 11.68 8.00 0.02
N GLN A 51 10.41 7.68 0.27
CA GLN A 51 9.51 7.32 -0.82
C GLN A 51 9.05 8.59 -1.53
N PRO A 52 9.25 8.70 -2.86
CA PRO A 52 8.77 9.84 -3.62
C PRO A 52 7.24 9.88 -3.56
N GLU A 53 6.69 11.09 -3.49
CA GLU A 53 5.25 11.27 -3.49
C GLU A 53 4.65 10.67 -4.76
N ARG A 54 3.64 9.81 -4.59
CA ARG A 54 2.93 9.23 -5.72
C ARG A 54 2.13 10.32 -6.41
N ARG A 55 2.54 10.67 -7.63
CA ARG A 55 1.75 11.56 -8.49
C ARG A 55 0.57 10.77 -9.08
N PRO A 56 -0.69 11.20 -8.87
CA PRO A 56 -1.85 10.48 -9.40
C PRO A 56 -1.79 10.46 -10.93
N THR A 57 -2.02 9.28 -11.51
CA THR A 57 -2.08 9.13 -12.96
C THR A 57 -3.47 9.52 -13.47
N ARG A 58 -3.51 10.23 -14.61
CA ARG A 58 -4.78 10.49 -15.29
C ARG A 58 -5.35 9.17 -15.84
N PRO A 59 -6.68 8.97 -15.85
CA PRO A 59 -7.27 7.80 -16.49
C PRO A 59 -6.83 7.67 -17.95
N SER A 60 -6.46 6.46 -18.35
CA SER A 60 -5.95 6.18 -19.70
C SER A 60 -6.99 6.49 -20.77
N ARG A 61 -6.53 6.74 -22.01
CA ARG A 61 -7.43 6.92 -23.16
C ARG A 61 -8.39 5.74 -23.33
N ARG A 62 -7.88 4.52 -23.19
CA ARG A 62 -8.67 3.28 -23.23
C ARG A 62 -9.77 3.26 -22.16
N ALA A 63 -9.46 3.62 -20.92
CA ALA A 63 -10.44 3.68 -19.84
C ALA A 63 -11.55 4.72 -20.12
N ARG A 64 -11.18 5.88 -20.68
CA ARG A 64 -12.16 6.91 -21.08
C ARG A 64 -13.06 6.43 -22.21
N GLN A 65 -12.51 5.74 -23.21
CA GLN A 65 -13.26 5.20 -24.34
C GLN A 65 -14.23 4.11 -23.89
N ALA A 66 -13.76 3.14 -23.10
CA ALA A 66 -14.62 2.09 -22.53
C ALA A 66 -15.79 2.68 -21.73
N ARG A 67 -15.56 3.73 -20.94
CA ARG A 67 -16.65 4.45 -20.23
C ARG A 67 -17.70 5.02 -21.18
N LEU A 68 -17.29 5.60 -22.31
CA LEU A 68 -18.21 6.19 -23.28
C LEU A 68 -19.02 5.11 -24.01
N GLU A 69 -18.39 4.00 -24.36
CA GLU A 69 -19.05 2.84 -24.97
C GLU A 69 -20.08 2.23 -24.02
N ASP A 70 -19.72 2.05 -22.74
CA ASP A 70 -20.64 1.60 -21.69
C ASP A 70 -21.82 2.55 -21.52
N LYS A 71 -21.57 3.86 -21.52
CA LYS A 71 -22.63 4.87 -21.44
C LYS A 71 -23.59 4.76 -22.62
N ARG A 72 -23.09 4.60 -23.85
CA ARG A 72 -23.89 4.43 -25.07
C ARG A 72 -24.73 3.14 -25.01
N ARG A 73 -24.12 2.02 -24.65
CA ARG A 73 -24.82 0.73 -24.51
C ARG A 73 -25.97 0.84 -23.51
N ARG A 74 -25.72 1.47 -22.35
CA ARG A 74 -26.77 1.69 -21.33
C ARG A 74 -27.88 2.60 -21.82
N SER A 75 -27.60 3.65 -22.59
CA SER A 75 -28.67 4.51 -23.13
C SER A 75 -29.55 3.78 -24.14
N THR A 76 -28.96 2.94 -25.00
CA THR A 76 -29.71 2.12 -25.96
C THR A 76 -30.64 1.15 -25.24
N ILE A 77 -30.12 0.39 -24.27
CA ILE A 77 -30.94 -0.54 -23.45
C ILE A 77 -32.11 0.18 -22.77
N LYS A 78 -31.88 1.40 -22.25
CA LYS A 78 -32.93 2.21 -21.61
C LYS A 78 -33.97 2.73 -22.61
N GLN A 79 -33.59 3.04 -23.85
CA GLN A 79 -34.53 3.43 -24.89
C GLN A 79 -35.38 2.24 -25.35
N GLU A 80 -34.76 1.11 -25.65
CA GLU A 80 -35.46 -0.11 -26.07
C GLU A 80 -36.45 -0.58 -25.00
N ARG A 81 -36.07 -0.51 -23.73
CA ARG A 81 -36.98 -0.82 -22.63
C ARG A 81 -38.22 0.07 -22.67
N ARG A 82 -38.07 1.38 -22.85
CA ARG A 82 -39.21 2.33 -22.92
C ARG A 82 -40.12 2.05 -24.10
N ARG A 83 -39.56 1.85 -25.29
CA ARG A 83 -40.33 1.53 -26.50
C ARG A 83 -41.17 0.27 -26.36
N ARG A 84 -40.69 -0.74 -25.62
CA ARG A 84 -41.44 -1.96 -25.34
C ARG A 84 -42.70 -1.73 -24.48
N TRP A 85 -42.75 -0.67 -23.69
CA TRP A 85 -43.94 -0.33 -22.89
C TRP A 85 -44.93 0.58 -23.65
N GLU A 86 -44.50 1.16 -24.77
CA GLU A 86 -45.32 2.03 -25.63
C GLU A 86 -46.04 1.24 -26.75
N HIS A 87 -45.76 -0.05 -26.88
CA HIS A 87 -46.47 -1.03 -27.70
C HIS A 87 -47.23 -2.00 -26.78
#